data_AF-A0A835VNZ0-F1
#
_entry.id   AF-A0A835VNZ0-F1
#
_cell.length_a   1.000
_cell.length_b   1.000
_cell.length_c   1.000
_cell.angle_alpha   90.00
_cell.angle_beta   90.00
_cell.angle_gamma   90.00
#
_symmetry.space_group_name_H-M   'P 1'
#
loop_
_entity.id
_entity.type
_entity.pdbx_description
1 polymer ?
#
loop_
_entity_poly.entity_id
_entity_poly.type
_entity_poly.pdbx_seq_one_letter_code
_entity_poly.pdbx_strand_id
1 'polypeptide(L)'
;LNLFADIGVILLLFVIGIEFPYAKIRTIGKVSIGIGTIGLFTTLGVVFYAANLLGLNFMDSLFIAAALSISSTAVIVKLLEELGRIKKESSILVLGILIVEDVIAVILISSLQSIALVGTVSIEGIIVVVAVA
;
A
#
# COMPACT_ATOMS: atom_id res chain seq x y z
N LEU A 1 18.46 19.36 1.92
CA LEU A 1 19.09 18.09 1.51
C LEU A 1 18.04 17.03 1.13
N ASN A 2 16.93 16.90 1.85
CA ASN A 2 15.87 15.92 1.53
C ASN A 2 15.15 16.16 0.18
N LEU A 3 14.98 17.42 -0.25
CA LEU A 3 14.28 17.74 -1.51
C LEU A 3 14.85 17.01 -2.73
N PHE A 4 16.17 16.90 -2.85
CA PHE A 4 16.81 16.21 -3.97
C PHE A 4 16.61 14.69 -3.91
N ALA A 5 16.54 14.11 -2.71
CA ALA A 5 16.26 12.69 -2.51
C ALA A 5 14.80 12.37 -2.88
N ASP A 6 13.84 13.20 -2.44
CA ASP A 6 12.42 13.00 -2.74
C ASP A 6 12.14 13.08 -4.25
N ILE A 7 12.72 14.08 -4.93
CA ILE A 7 12.63 14.19 -6.39
C ILE A 7 13.27 12.97 -7.08
N GLY A 8 14.41 12.49 -6.57
CA GLY A 8 15.06 11.29 -7.09
C GLY A 8 14.19 10.05 -7.00
N VAL A 9 13.49 9.84 -5.87
CA VAL A 9 12.57 8.71 -5.68
C VAL A 9 11.34 8.84 -6.58
N ILE A 10 10.77 10.05 -6.73
CA ILE A 10 9.63 10.28 -7.62
C ILE A 10 10.01 9.97 -9.08
N LEU A 11 11.16 10.46 -9.54
CA LEU A 11 11.64 10.20 -10.90
C LEU A 11 11.95 8.72 -11.12
N LEU A 12 12.54 8.04 -10.12
CA LEU A 12 12.78 6.60 -10.16
C LEU A 12 11.48 5.83 -10.34
N LEU A 13 10.49 6.07 -9.48
CA LEU A 13 9.18 5.43 -9.57
C LEU A 13 8.48 5.71 -10.91
N PHE A 14 8.62 6.92 -11.44
CA PHE A 14 8.06 7.30 -12.73
C PHE A 14 8.69 6.55 -13.91
N VAL A 15 10.03 6.52 -13.99
CA VAL A 15 10.77 5.80 -15.02
C VAL A 15 10.41 4.31 -14.99
N ILE A 16 10.38 3.75 -13.79
CA ILE A 16 10.04 2.35 -13.60
C ILE A 16 8.58 2.08 -14.00
N GLY A 17 7.65 2.98 -13.65
CA GLY A 17 6.26 2.89 -14.09
C GLY A 17 6.09 2.83 -15.61
N ILE A 18 6.92 3.56 -16.37
CA ILE A 18 6.93 3.53 -17.84
C ILE A 18 7.48 2.20 -18.39
N GLU A 19 8.40 1.55 -17.67
CA GLU A 19 9.01 0.29 -18.11
C GLU A 19 8.03 -0.90 -18.01
N PHE A 20 6.97 -0.78 -17.21
CA PHE A 20 6.03 -1.86 -17.00
C PHE A 20 4.93 -1.93 -18.07
N PRO A 21 4.72 -3.11 -18.70
CA PRO A 21 3.67 -3.28 -19.68
C PRO A 21 2.30 -3.31 -19.01
N TYR A 22 1.57 -2.20 -19.09
CA TYR A 22 0.20 -2.04 -18.57
C TYR A 22 -0.72 -3.21 -18.96
N ALA A 23 -0.61 -3.70 -20.20
CA ALA A 23 -1.39 -4.84 -20.68
C ALA A 23 -1.20 -6.10 -19.82
N LYS A 24 0.02 -6.38 -19.33
CA LYS A 24 0.27 -7.52 -18.44
C LYS A 24 -0.24 -7.26 -17.03
N ILE A 25 -0.11 -6.04 -16.49
CA ILE A 25 -0.71 -5.72 -15.18
C ILE A 25 -2.23 -5.95 -15.21
N ARG A 26 -2.89 -5.61 -16.32
CA ARG A 26 -4.33 -5.83 -16.48
C ARG A 26 -4.71 -7.31 -16.52
N THR A 27 -3.89 -8.20 -17.10
CA THR A 27 -4.21 -9.63 -17.17
C THR A 27 -4.14 -10.30 -15.80
N ILE A 28 -3.18 -9.90 -14.97
CA ILE A 28 -2.99 -10.44 -13.61
C ILE A 28 -3.69 -9.60 -12.51
N GLY A 29 -4.39 -8.53 -12.88
CA GLY A 29 -5.00 -7.60 -11.92
C GLY A 29 -6.00 -8.27 -10.96
N LYS A 30 -6.83 -9.20 -11.46
CA LYS A 30 -7.78 -9.94 -10.60
C LYS A 30 -7.08 -10.79 -9.54
N VAL A 31 -5.99 -11.45 -9.94
CA VAL A 31 -5.18 -12.27 -9.02
C VAL A 31 -4.47 -11.38 -8.00
N SER A 32 -3.94 -10.24 -8.46
CA SER A 32 -3.27 -9.25 -7.62
C SER A 32 -4.20 -8.66 -6.56
N ILE A 33 -5.45 -8.36 -6.92
CA ILE A 33 -6.46 -7.88 -5.98
C ILE A 33 -6.73 -8.93 -4.90
N GLY A 34 -6.93 -10.18 -5.29
CA GLY A 34 -7.17 -11.27 -4.33
C GLY A 34 -6.01 -11.46 -3.37
N ILE A 35 -4.79 -11.59 -3.88
CA ILE A 35 -3.60 -11.82 -3.07
C ILE A 35 -3.27 -10.60 -2.21
N GLY A 36 -3.28 -9.39 -2.77
CA GLY A 36 -2.96 -8.16 -2.05
C GLY A 36 -3.95 -7.86 -0.94
N THR A 37 -5.24 -8.03 -1.19
CA THR A 37 -6.27 -7.84 -0.16
C THR A 37 -6.09 -8.85 0.98
N ILE A 38 -5.93 -10.14 0.65
CA ILE A 38 -5.76 -11.19 1.67
C ILE A 38 -4.46 -10.97 2.45
N GLY A 39 -3.36 -10.66 1.77
CA GLY A 39 -2.06 -10.43 2.38
C GLY A 39 -2.09 -9.24 3.35
N LEU A 40 -2.66 -8.11 2.91
CA LEU A 40 -2.79 -6.91 3.72
C LEU A 40 -3.65 -7.17 4.97
N PHE A 41 -4.87 -7.71 4.81
CA PHE A 41 -5.76 -7.94 5.95
C PHE A 41 -5.24 -9.02 6.90
N THR A 42 -4.53 -10.04 6.38
CA THR A 42 -3.86 -11.03 7.23
C THR A 42 -2.78 -10.36 8.07
N THR A 43 -1.92 -9.56 7.44
CA THR A 43 -0.83 -8.85 8.14
C THR A 43 -1.39 -7.87 9.16
N LEU A 44 -2.40 -7.09 8.78
CA LEU A 44 -3.12 -6.18 9.67
C LEU A 44 -3.69 -6.94 10.87
N GLY A 45 -4.37 -8.07 10.66
CA GLY A 45 -4.92 -8.88 11.74
C GLY A 45 -3.86 -9.41 12.71
N VAL A 46 -2.73 -9.91 12.19
CA VAL A 46 -1.62 -10.42 13.01
C VAL A 46 -0.99 -9.30 13.83
N VAL A 47 -0.70 -8.15 13.22
CA VAL A 47 -0.10 -7.01 13.93
C VAL A 47 -1.08 -6.43 14.94
N PHE A 48 -2.36 -6.32 14.60
CA PHE A 48 -3.40 -5.86 15.52
C PHE A 48 -3.48 -6.76 16.75
N TYR A 49 -3.48 -8.07 16.56
CA TYR A 49 -3.50 -9.01 17.67
C TYR A 49 -2.24 -8.89 18.54
N ALA A 50 -1.06 -8.77 17.93
CA ALA A 50 0.19 -8.54 18.65
C ALA A 50 0.18 -7.22 19.44
N ALA A 51 -0.37 -6.14 18.87
CA ALA A 51 -0.50 -4.84 19.53
C ALA A 51 -1.45 -4.89 20.73
N ASN A 52 -2.57 -5.62 20.62
CA ASN A 52 -3.48 -5.83 21.76
C ASN A 52 -2.80 -6.62 22.89
N LEU A 53 -1.96 -7.61 22.57
CA LEU A 53 -1.19 -8.36 23.57
C LEU A 53 -0.17 -7.48 24.31
N LEU A 54 0.29 -6.40 23.70
CA LEU A 54 1.15 -5.39 24.35
C LEU A 54 0.36 -4.44 25.26
N GLY A 55 -0.96 -4.59 25.37
CA GLY A 55 -1.83 -3.79 26.24
C GLY A 55 -2.21 -2.43 25.65
N LEU A 56 -2.05 -2.25 24.33
CA LEU A 56 -2.44 -1.01 23.65
C LEU A 56 -3.96 -0.91 23.52
N ASN A 57 -4.48 0.32 23.49
CA ASN A 57 -5.91 0.54 23.26
C ASN A 57 -6.31 0.08 21.86
N PHE A 58 -7.61 -0.15 21.65
CA PHE A 58 -8.14 -0.61 20.37
C PHE A 58 -7.73 0.30 19.19
N MET A 59 -7.90 1.62 19.35
CA MET A 59 -7.58 2.58 18.28
C MET A 59 -6.08 2.62 18.00
N ASP A 60 -5.24 2.64 19.03
CA ASP A 60 -3.78 2.65 18.89
C ASP A 60 -3.28 1.37 18.21
N SER A 61 -3.82 0.21 18.61
CA SER A 61 -3.52 -1.09 18.01
C SER A 61 -3.91 -1.14 16.55
N LEU A 62 -5.08 -0.60 16.19
CA LEU A 62 -5.58 -0.57 14.82
C LEU A 62 -4.74 0.37 13.95
N PHE A 63 -4.33 1.51 14.49
CA PHE A 63 -3.47 2.47 13.79
C PHE A 63 -2.07 1.90 13.51
N ILE A 64 -1.48 1.22 14.49
CA ILE A 64 -0.18 0.55 14.32
C ILE A 64 -0.28 -0.61 13.34
N ALA A 65 -1.33 -1.42 13.44
CA ALA A 65 -1.58 -2.52 12.52
C ALA A 65 -1.73 -2.04 11.08
N ALA A 66 -2.50 -0.98 10.87
CA ALA A 66 -2.65 -0.32 9.59
C ALA A 66 -1.29 0.14 9.04
N ALA A 67 -0.54 0.93 9.82
CA ALA A 67 0.74 1.49 9.40
C ALA A 67 1.80 0.41 9.07
N LEU A 68 1.84 -0.68 9.83
CA LEU A 68 2.80 -1.78 9.62
C LEU A 68 2.37 -2.79 8.55
N SER A 69 1.09 -2.83 8.17
CA SER A 69 0.59 -3.74 7.15
C SER A 69 0.92 -3.33 5.71
N ILE A 70 1.39 -2.09 5.51
CA ILE A 70 1.61 -1.49 4.19
C ILE A 70 3.06 -1.69 3.76
N SER A 71 3.26 -2.23 2.56
CA SER A 71 4.58 -2.46 1.98
C SER A 71 5.16 -1.18 1.34
N SER A 72 6.49 -1.05 1.28
CA SER A 72 7.14 0.05 0.55
C SER A 72 7.35 -0.30 -0.92
N THR A 73 6.53 0.27 -1.80
CA THR A 73 6.60 0.07 -3.26
C THR A 73 7.97 0.44 -3.82
N ALA A 74 8.51 1.61 -3.46
CA ALA A 74 9.79 2.11 -3.97
C ALA A 74 10.96 1.16 -3.67
N VAL A 75 11.03 0.63 -2.44
CA VAL A 75 12.09 -0.28 -2.03
C VAL A 75 12.00 -1.61 -2.77
N ILE A 76 10.81 -2.22 -2.82
CA ILE A 76 10.61 -3.51 -3.48
C ILE A 76 10.93 -3.40 -4.97
N VAL A 77 10.45 -2.34 -5.61
CA VAL A 77 10.67 -2.10 -7.02
C VAL A 77 12.15 -1.87 -7.33
N LYS A 78 12.86 -1.06 -6.52
CA LYS A 78 14.31 -0.87 -6.66
C LYS A 78 15.08 -2.19 -6.51
N LEU A 79 14.71 -3.02 -5.54
CA LEU A 79 15.32 -4.33 -5.36
C LEU A 79 15.09 -5.25 -6.56
N LEU A 80 13.89 -5.25 -7.14
CA LEU A 80 13.59 -6.04 -8.35
C LEU A 80 14.38 -5.56 -9.57
N GLU A 81 14.61 -4.25 -9.67
CA GLU A 81 15.48 -3.62 -10.69
C GLU A 81 16.94 -4.06 -10.52
N GLU A 82 17.49 -3.94 -9.30
CA GLU A 82 18.87 -4.32 -8.98
C GLU A 82 19.15 -5.81 -9.19
N LEU A 83 18.15 -6.66 -8.94
CA LEU A 83 18.22 -8.09 -9.21
C LEU A 83 18.05 -8.45 -10.70
N GLY A 84 17.78 -7.47 -11.57
CA GLY A 84 17.52 -7.67 -13.00
C GLY A 84 16.25 -8.49 -13.27
N ARG A 85 15.30 -8.54 -12.32
CA ARG A 85 14.09 -9.37 -12.39
C ARG A 85 12.84 -8.60 -12.79
N ILE A 86 12.94 -7.29 -12.99
CA ILE A 86 11.81 -6.37 -13.17
C ILE A 86 10.81 -6.78 -14.28
N LYS A 87 11.27 -7.48 -15.33
CA LYS A 87 10.44 -7.93 -16.47
C LYS A 87 9.80 -9.32 -16.31
N LYS A 88 10.04 -10.01 -15.20
CA LYS A 88 9.45 -11.34 -14.94
C LYS A 88 7.97 -11.23 -14.61
N GLU A 89 7.20 -12.26 -14.95
CA GLU A 89 5.78 -12.33 -14.59
C GLU A 89 5.55 -12.25 -13.07
N SER A 90 6.44 -12.84 -12.27
CA SER A 90 6.41 -12.73 -10.81
C SER A 90 6.57 -11.28 -10.34
N SER A 91 7.40 -10.48 -11.00
CA SER A 91 7.62 -9.07 -10.65
C SER A 91 6.44 -8.20 -11.05
N ILE A 92 5.80 -8.51 -12.18
CA ILE A 92 4.57 -7.86 -12.61
C ILE A 92 3.43 -8.18 -11.62
N LEU A 93 3.36 -9.42 -11.12
CA LEU A 93 2.41 -9.81 -10.06
C LEU A 93 2.64 -9.05 -8.76
N VAL A 94 3.88 -8.99 -8.29
CA VAL A 94 4.23 -8.21 -7.10
C VAL A 94 3.84 -6.75 -7.28
N LEU A 95 4.10 -6.16 -8.45
CA LEU A 95 3.72 -4.78 -8.72
C LEU A 95 2.20 -4.57 -8.68
N GLY A 96 1.43 -5.51 -9.24
CA GLY A 96 -0.02 -5.48 -9.17
C GLY A 96 -0.53 -5.54 -7.73
N ILE A 97 0.10 -6.35 -6.89
CA ILE A 97 -0.22 -6.43 -5.46
C ILE A 97 0.08 -5.09 -4.76
N LEU A 98 1.25 -4.50 -5.02
CA LEU A 98 1.66 -3.22 -4.42
C LEU A 98 0.70 -2.08 -4.78
N ILE A 99 0.23 -2.02 -6.03
CA ILE A 99 -0.76 -1.02 -6.45
C ILE A 99 -2.07 -1.17 -5.67
N VAL A 100 -2.54 -2.41 -5.46
CA VAL A 100 -3.76 -2.68 -4.69
C VAL A 100 -3.56 -2.31 -3.22
N GLU A 101 -2.40 -2.64 -2.65
CA GLU A 101 -2.06 -2.28 -1.27
C GLU A 101 -2.05 -0.76 -1.07
N ASP A 102 -1.45 0.02 -1.98
CA ASP A 102 -1.41 1.49 -1.88
C ASP A 102 -2.83 2.12 -1.89
N VAL A 103 -3.73 1.62 -2.74
CA VAL A 103 -5.13 2.10 -2.78
C VAL A 103 -5.84 1.79 -1.46
N ILE A 104 -5.72 0.55 -0.95
CA ILE A 104 -6.34 0.15 0.31
C ILE A 104 -5.75 0.96 1.47
N ALA A 105 -4.43 1.16 1.49
CA ALA A 105 -3.71 1.91 2.50
C ALA A 105 -4.23 3.35 2.63
N VAL A 106 -4.37 4.05 1.51
CA VAL A 106 -4.86 5.43 1.47
C VAL A 106 -6.27 5.51 2.07
N ILE A 107 -7.18 4.62 1.66
CA ILE A 107 -8.57 4.57 2.17
C ILE A 107 -8.59 4.24 3.67
N LEU A 108 -7.78 3.27 4.09
CA LEU A 108 -7.77 2.76 5.44
C LEU A 108 -7.22 3.81 6.42
N ILE A 109 -6.07 4.41 6.10
CA ILE A 109 -5.45 5.44 6.94
C ILE A 109 -6.31 6.71 6.98
N SER A 110 -6.86 7.15 5.85
CA SER A 110 -7.74 8.34 5.83
C SER A 110 -9.01 8.13 6.66
N SER A 111 -9.57 6.93 6.62
CA SER A 111 -10.75 6.56 7.41
C SER A 111 -10.42 6.54 8.90
N LEU A 112 -9.30 5.94 9.29
CA LEU A 112 -8.84 5.93 10.69
C LEU A 112 -8.58 7.34 11.22
N GLN A 113 -7.94 8.18 10.43
CA GLN A 113 -7.70 9.58 10.81
C GLN A 113 -9.00 10.36 10.99
N SER A 114 -9.99 10.14 10.12
CA SER A 114 -11.31 10.77 10.22
C SER A 114 -12.03 10.37 11.51
N ILE A 115 -12.01 9.08 11.85
CA ILE A 115 -12.62 8.55 13.09
C ILE A 115 -11.89 9.11 14.32
N ALA A 116 -10.56 9.15 14.30
CA ALA A 116 -9.76 9.63 15.42
C ALA A 116 -9.98 11.13 15.72
N LEU A 117 -10.20 11.96 14.69
CA LEU A 117 -10.37 13.41 14.83
C LEU A 117 -11.81 13.85 15.11
N VAL A 118 -12.79 13.21 14.47
CA VAL A 118 -14.20 13.69 14.45
C VAL A 118 -15.14 12.74 15.20
N GLY A 119 -14.69 11.51 15.53
CA GLY A 119 -15.53 10.48 16.17
C GLY A 119 -16.61 9.89 15.24
N THR A 120 -16.72 10.38 14.00
CA THR A 120 -17.65 9.89 12.98
C THR A 120 -16.92 9.67 11.66
N VAL A 121 -17.35 8.67 10.89
CA VAL A 121 -16.84 8.43 9.54
C VAL A 121 -17.53 9.40 8.59
N SER A 122 -16.79 10.39 8.08
CA SER A 122 -17.31 11.29 7.03
C SER A 122 -17.34 10.56 5.69
N ILE A 123 -18.55 10.22 5.22
CA ILE A 123 -18.77 9.57 3.92
C ILE A 123 -18.26 10.45 2.76
N GLU A 124 -18.43 11.77 2.86
CA GLU A 124 -17.90 12.71 1.87
C GLU A 124 -16.37 12.63 1.77
N GLY A 125 -15.68 12.52 2.92
CA GLY A 125 -14.23 12.40 2.96
C GLY A 125 -13.73 11.11 2.30
N ILE A 126 -14.39 9.99 2.57
CA ILE A 126 -14.03 8.71 1.93
C ILE A 126 -14.25 8.77 0.41
N ILE A 127 -15.36 9.35 -0.05
CA ILE A 127 -15.64 9.48 -1.49
C ILE A 127 -14.55 10.31 -2.19
N VAL A 128 -14.13 11.44 -1.60
CA VAL A 128 -13.06 12.26 -2.16
C VAL A 128 -11.74 11.50 -2.22
N VAL A 129 -11.39 10.77 -1.16
CA VAL A 129 -10.15 9.98 -1.12
C VAL A 129 -10.17 8.87 -2.15
N VAL A 130 -11.26 8.12 -2.27
CA VAL A 130 -11.43 7.06 -3.28
C VAL A 130 -11.43 7.61 -4.71
N ALA A 131 -11.91 8.84 -4.93
CA ALA A 131 -11.87 9.47 -6.24
C ALA A 131 -10.47 9.94 -6.67
N VAL A 132 -9.60 10.22 -5.69
CA VAL A 132 -8.22 10.69 -5.92
C VAL A 132 -7.21 9.54 -5.96
N ALA A 133 -7.47 8.45 -5.21
CA ALA A 133 -6.69 7.22 -5.20
C ALA A 133 -6.90 6.38 -6.48
#